data_AF-A0A485NVV0-F1
#
_entry.id   AF-A0A485NVV0-F1
#
_cell.length_a   1.000
_cell.length_b   1.000
_cell.length_c   1.000
_cell.angle_alpha   90.00
_cell.angle_beta   90.00
_cell.angle_gamma   90.00
#
_symmetry.space_group_name_H-M   'P 1'
#
loop_
_entity.id
_entity.type
_entity.pdbx_description
1 polymer ?
#
loop_
_entity_poly.entity_id
_entity_poly.type
_entity_poly.pdbx_seq_one_letter_code
_entity_poly.pdbx_strand_id
1 'polypeptide(L)'
;MAADEGARDTLRLQFKAMQEMQHKRLQKQMEKQREKELSLESKVDDQKEPLEISDGLSLLQAGEQNSKNSFEQRMLEEEITHLREQLRETVDENGRLYKLLKERDFEIKHLKKKIEEDRFAFTGTAGLAGDVIATKIVELSKKNRALMAESEGAKTRAKQLNNRIRELERELQAAQARLPAKAATDVGAKAPRAQMGDRALPETPEVKVLQDRLAATNLKMSELRNQIQSVKQELRMAQKVLTSEVGEDVNVQQLLSSPGTWRGRAQQILVLQSKVRELEKQLGQTRSQSAGTSSDEPSVYPDPRKLSAQEKNLLRIRSLEREKQEGWEKLVGERDGLQRELEELKKKFEGMRSRNKVLSSEVKTLRSQMGTLVEKGRHDDELIDALMDQLKQLQEILGSLSLQEEKTRASQLLLDQQVNSEAQQSSSLVAQLRAMVAEREAKVQQLELEIGQLGVQYLRNKGVGEGSGGPEVNPAYAKFLEDPGQTKSPASAGDHVGRLGSSR
;
A
#
# COMPACT_ATOMS: atom_id res chain seq x y z
N MET A 1 24.31 11.61 -35.90
CA MET A 1 24.07 10.48 -36.82
C MET A 1 24.43 9.13 -36.19
N ALA A 2 25.48 9.02 -35.36
CA ALA A 2 25.88 7.75 -34.71
C ALA A 2 24.85 7.12 -33.75
N ALA A 3 23.90 7.88 -33.18
CA ALA A 3 22.90 7.36 -32.24
C ALA A 3 21.75 6.58 -32.93
N ASP A 4 21.51 6.80 -34.23
CA ASP A 4 20.42 6.14 -34.98
C ASP A 4 20.86 4.77 -35.53
N GLU A 5 22.16 4.58 -35.79
CA GLU A 5 22.74 3.29 -36.20
C GLU A 5 22.67 2.24 -35.07
N GLY A 6 23.02 2.63 -33.84
CA GLY A 6 22.93 1.73 -32.68
C GLY A 6 21.51 1.23 -32.38
N ALA A 7 20.49 2.06 -32.64
CA ALA A 7 19.09 1.66 -32.49
C ALA A 7 18.66 0.66 -33.57
N ARG A 8 19.12 0.83 -34.81
CA ARG A 8 18.85 -0.10 -35.93
C ARG A 8 19.54 -1.44 -35.74
N ASP A 9 20.77 -1.44 -35.25
CA ASP A 9 21.51 -2.68 -34.96
C ASP A 9 20.88 -3.47 -33.82
N THR A 10 20.38 -2.77 -32.79
CA THR A 10 19.62 -3.39 -31.69
C THR A 10 18.34 -4.05 -32.20
N LEU A 11 17.60 -3.39 -33.10
CA LEU A 11 16.37 -3.94 -33.68
C LEU A 11 16.66 -5.16 -34.57
N ARG A 12 17.76 -5.13 -35.32
CA ARG A 12 18.21 -6.24 -36.16
C ARG A 12 18.61 -7.46 -35.33
N LEU A 13 19.30 -7.24 -34.21
CA LEU A 13 19.65 -8.28 -33.23
C LEU A 13 18.39 -8.89 -32.60
N GLN A 14 17.41 -8.07 -32.22
CA GLN A 14 16.13 -8.55 -31.69
C GLN A 14 15.34 -9.37 -32.71
N PHE A 15 15.33 -8.95 -33.98
CA PHE A 15 14.67 -9.69 -35.05
C PHE A 15 15.35 -11.04 -35.33
N LYS A 16 16.69 -11.08 -35.34
CA LYS A 16 17.46 -12.32 -35.49
C LYS A 16 17.19 -13.29 -34.34
N ALA A 17 17.18 -12.81 -33.10
CA ALA A 17 16.85 -13.62 -31.93
C ALA A 17 15.42 -14.19 -32.00
N MET A 18 14.46 -13.42 -32.53
CA MET A 18 13.09 -13.88 -32.73
C MET A 18 13.01 -15.00 -33.79
N GLN A 19 13.74 -14.87 -34.90
CA GLN A 19 13.81 -15.91 -35.94
C GLN A 19 14.46 -17.20 -35.40
N GLU A 20 15.54 -17.09 -34.64
CA GLU A 20 16.19 -18.24 -34.01
C GLU A 20 15.26 -18.94 -33.00
N MET A 21 14.45 -18.18 -32.26
CA MET A 21 13.46 -18.74 -31.32
C MET A 21 12.35 -19.51 -32.06
N GLN A 22 11.87 -18.99 -33.20
CA GLN A 22 10.89 -19.68 -34.03
C GLN A 22 11.46 -20.98 -34.62
N HIS A 23 12.69 -20.94 -35.14
CA HIS A 23 13.38 -22.13 -35.63
C HIS A 23 13.57 -23.20 -34.56
N LYS A 24 14.00 -22.82 -33.34
CA LYS A 24 14.11 -23.75 -32.21
C LYS A 24 12.77 -24.36 -31.81
N ARG A 25 11.68 -23.58 -31.87
CA ARG A 25 10.33 -24.08 -31.57
C ARG A 25 9.87 -25.11 -32.60
N LEU A 26 10.13 -24.85 -33.89
CA LEU A 26 9.83 -25.79 -34.96
C LEU A 26 10.66 -27.08 -34.84
N GLN A 27 11.96 -26.97 -34.55
CA GLN A 27 12.83 -28.11 -34.35
C GLN A 27 12.36 -29.01 -33.19
N LYS A 28 11.98 -28.41 -32.04
CA LYS A 28 11.39 -29.16 -30.91
C LYS A 28 10.08 -29.86 -31.26
N GLN A 29 9.26 -29.28 -32.14
CA GLN A 29 8.05 -29.96 -32.63
C GLN A 29 8.40 -31.17 -33.50
N MET A 30 9.40 -31.04 -34.38
CA MET A 30 9.85 -32.14 -35.22
C MET A 30 10.48 -33.28 -34.40
N GLU A 31 11.28 -32.96 -33.38
CA GLU A 31 11.85 -33.95 -32.45
C GLU A 31 10.75 -34.67 -31.67
N LYS A 32 9.76 -33.92 -31.15
CA LYS A 32 8.62 -34.51 -30.44
C LYS A 32 7.73 -35.38 -31.35
N GLN A 33 7.65 -35.09 -32.65
CA GLN A 33 6.97 -35.94 -33.62
C GLN A 33 7.77 -37.23 -33.87
N ARG A 34 9.10 -37.13 -34.06
CA ARG A 34 9.98 -38.29 -34.21
C ARG A 34 9.95 -39.21 -32.98
N GLU A 35 10.00 -38.65 -31.77
CA GLU A 35 9.89 -39.44 -30.53
C GLU A 35 8.56 -40.18 -30.43
N LYS A 36 7.46 -39.56 -30.88
CA LYS A 36 6.14 -40.20 -30.93
C LYS A 36 6.10 -41.34 -31.95
N GLU A 37 6.68 -41.15 -33.13
CA GLU A 37 6.80 -42.20 -34.15
C GLU A 37 7.63 -43.38 -33.64
N LEU A 38 8.79 -43.12 -33.03
CA LEU A 38 9.63 -44.15 -32.42
C LEU A 38 8.92 -44.90 -31.29
N SER A 39 8.11 -44.20 -30.48
CA SER A 39 7.33 -44.81 -29.40
C SER A 39 6.13 -45.64 -29.88
N LEU A 40 5.66 -45.41 -31.11
CA LEU A 40 4.63 -46.20 -31.75
C LEU A 40 5.24 -47.45 -32.40
N GLU A 41 6.43 -47.31 -32.98
CA GLU A 41 7.16 -48.42 -33.60
C GLU A 41 7.65 -49.45 -32.55
N SER A 42 8.07 -48.99 -31.35
CA SER A 42 8.45 -49.88 -30.25
C SER A 42 7.29 -50.68 -29.64
N LYS A 43 6.03 -50.29 -29.88
CA LYS A 43 4.83 -50.99 -29.34
C LYS A 43 4.29 -52.07 -30.27
N VAL A 44 4.76 -52.12 -31.52
CA VAL A 44 4.29 -53.09 -32.52
C VAL A 44 5.08 -54.42 -32.44
N ASP A 45 6.27 -54.42 -31.83
CA ASP A 45 7.15 -55.59 -31.78
C ASP A 45 6.88 -56.55 -30.59
N ASP A 46 6.18 -56.09 -29.54
CA ASP A 46 5.97 -56.86 -28.29
C ASP A 46 4.66 -57.66 -28.22
N GLN A 47 3.92 -57.84 -29.33
CA GLN A 47 2.67 -58.62 -29.33
C GLN A 47 2.60 -59.65 -30.47
N LYS A 48 3.48 -60.65 -30.41
CA LYS A 48 3.28 -61.96 -31.05
C LYS A 48 3.83 -63.07 -30.17
N GLU A 49 2.98 -63.61 -29.28
CA GLU A 49 2.74 -65.06 -29.14
C GLU A 49 1.64 -65.33 -28.08
N PRO A 50 0.67 -66.22 -28.34
CA PRO A 50 -0.38 -66.64 -27.40
C PRO A 50 0.00 -67.95 -26.68
N LEU A 51 -0.93 -68.51 -25.88
CA LEU A 51 -0.91 -69.80 -25.13
C LEU A 51 -0.67 -69.56 -23.62
N GLU A 52 -1.27 -70.25 -22.64
CA GLU A 52 -2.27 -71.31 -22.53
C GLU A 52 -2.59 -71.39 -21.02
N ILE A 53 -3.82 -71.78 -20.68
CA ILE A 53 -4.21 -72.06 -19.29
C ILE A 53 -3.63 -73.44 -18.91
N SER A 54 -2.85 -73.55 -17.83
CA SER A 54 -2.64 -74.84 -17.16
C SER A 54 -2.18 -74.70 -15.70
N ASP A 55 -3.02 -75.26 -14.82
CA ASP A 55 -2.78 -75.89 -13.51
C ASP A 55 -1.57 -75.49 -12.64
N GLY A 56 -1.91 -75.00 -11.46
CA GLY A 56 -1.00 -74.88 -10.31
C GLY A 56 -1.59 -75.51 -9.06
N LEU A 57 -1.74 -76.84 -9.02
CA LEU A 57 -1.74 -77.61 -7.76
C LEU A 57 -0.33 -78.15 -7.52
N SER A 58 0.43 -77.43 -6.70
CA SER A 58 1.55 -77.98 -5.93
C SER A 58 1.61 -77.25 -4.58
N LEU A 59 0.53 -77.42 -3.82
CA LEU A 59 0.58 -77.33 -2.37
C LEU A 59 1.48 -78.46 -1.90
N LEU A 60 2.68 -78.15 -1.41
CA LEU A 60 3.38 -78.83 -0.30
C LEU A 60 4.81 -78.26 -0.14
N GLN A 61 4.93 -77.04 0.43
CA GLN A 61 6.09 -76.73 1.28
C GLN A 61 5.74 -75.70 2.36
N ALA A 62 5.42 -76.22 3.54
CA ALA A 62 5.77 -75.71 4.86
C ALA A 62 5.36 -74.27 5.24
N GLY A 63 4.11 -74.13 5.73
CA GLY A 63 3.73 -73.64 7.07
C GLY A 63 4.25 -72.31 7.65
N GLU A 64 5.46 -71.85 7.34
CA GLU A 64 6.10 -70.68 7.97
C GLU A 64 6.48 -69.57 6.98
N GLN A 65 6.53 -69.85 5.67
CA GLN A 65 6.71 -68.85 4.62
C GLN A 65 5.39 -68.11 4.27
N ASN A 66 4.23 -68.73 4.52
CA ASN A 66 2.92 -68.20 4.10
C ASN A 66 2.47 -66.95 4.86
N SER A 67 2.93 -66.72 6.09
CA SER A 67 2.56 -65.52 6.86
C SER A 67 3.32 -64.28 6.40
N LYS A 68 4.61 -64.43 6.08
CA LYS A 68 5.44 -63.36 5.48
C LYS A 68 5.03 -63.09 4.03
N ASN A 69 4.88 -64.15 3.22
CA ASN A 69 4.36 -64.02 1.86
C ASN A 69 2.94 -63.44 1.83
N SER A 70 2.06 -63.80 2.78
CA SER A 70 0.71 -63.21 2.85
C SER A 70 0.72 -61.72 3.21
N PHE A 71 1.68 -61.27 4.04
CA PHE A 71 1.79 -59.86 4.40
C PHE A 71 2.40 -59.03 3.27
N GLU A 72 3.48 -59.52 2.67
CA GLU A 72 4.10 -58.90 1.48
C GLU A 72 3.12 -58.88 0.30
N GLN A 73 2.34 -59.94 0.12
CA GLN A 73 1.31 -59.99 -0.92
C GLN A 73 0.15 -59.01 -0.64
N ARG A 74 -0.29 -58.85 0.62
CA ARG A 74 -1.27 -57.80 0.97
C ARG A 74 -0.72 -56.40 0.75
N MET A 75 0.54 -56.16 1.10
CA MET A 75 1.19 -54.86 0.89
C MET A 75 1.29 -54.54 -0.62
N LEU A 76 1.66 -55.52 -1.43
CA LEU A 76 1.69 -55.38 -2.89
C LEU A 76 0.29 -55.19 -3.48
N GLU A 77 -0.73 -55.88 -2.95
CA GLU A 77 -2.13 -55.67 -3.35
C GLU A 77 -2.63 -54.27 -2.97
N GLU A 78 -2.28 -53.76 -1.79
CA GLU A 78 -2.55 -52.39 -1.35
C GLU A 78 -1.84 -51.36 -2.25
N GLU A 79 -0.59 -51.60 -2.64
CA GLU A 79 0.14 -50.74 -3.58
C GLU A 79 -0.47 -50.78 -4.99
N ILE A 80 -0.84 -51.96 -5.48
CA ILE A 80 -1.52 -52.12 -6.77
C ILE A 80 -2.88 -51.42 -6.77
N THR A 81 -3.64 -51.52 -5.68
CA THR A 81 -4.93 -50.82 -5.56
C THR A 81 -4.74 -49.30 -5.49
N HIS A 82 -3.72 -48.82 -4.77
CA HIS A 82 -3.37 -47.40 -4.75
C HIS A 82 -2.95 -46.88 -6.12
N LEU A 83 -2.08 -47.59 -6.84
CA LEU A 83 -1.65 -47.23 -8.19
C LEU A 83 -2.81 -47.26 -9.20
N ARG A 84 -3.74 -48.21 -9.06
CA ARG A 84 -4.96 -48.25 -9.89
C ARG A 84 -5.86 -47.05 -9.63
N GLU A 85 -5.98 -46.62 -8.38
CA GLU A 85 -6.77 -45.44 -8.03
C GLU A 85 -6.12 -44.16 -8.54
N GLN A 86 -4.80 -44.01 -8.38
CA GLN A 86 -4.05 -42.88 -8.99
C GLN A 86 -4.17 -42.86 -10.52
N LEU A 87 -4.14 -44.03 -11.18
CA LEU A 87 -4.35 -44.15 -12.62
C LEU A 87 -5.77 -43.72 -13.01
N ARG A 88 -6.78 -44.10 -12.23
CA ARG A 88 -8.18 -43.67 -12.44
C ARG A 88 -8.30 -42.15 -12.31
N GLU A 89 -7.78 -41.57 -11.24
CA GLU A 89 -7.81 -40.13 -10.99
C GLU A 89 -7.12 -39.33 -12.10
N THR A 90 -5.95 -39.78 -12.56
CA THR A 90 -5.24 -39.13 -13.67
C THR A 90 -5.96 -39.28 -15.01
N VAL A 91 -6.65 -40.39 -15.25
CA VAL A 91 -7.50 -40.56 -16.44
C VAL A 91 -8.71 -39.62 -16.38
N ASP A 92 -9.36 -39.49 -15.23
CA ASP A 92 -10.49 -38.59 -15.03
C ASP A 92 -10.07 -37.13 -15.17
N GLU A 93 -8.92 -36.75 -14.61
CA GLU A 93 -8.35 -35.41 -14.76
C GLU A 93 -8.00 -35.10 -16.21
N ASN A 94 -7.35 -36.03 -16.92
CA ASN A 94 -7.11 -35.89 -18.35
C ASN A 94 -8.43 -35.71 -19.12
N GLY A 95 -9.48 -36.46 -18.77
CA GLY A 95 -10.81 -36.30 -19.34
C GLY A 95 -11.42 -34.91 -19.13
N ARG A 96 -11.27 -34.34 -17.92
CA ARG A 96 -11.67 -32.95 -17.61
C ARG A 96 -10.87 -31.94 -18.42
N LEU A 97 -9.56 -32.10 -18.50
CA LEU A 97 -8.67 -31.22 -19.27
C LEU A 97 -8.99 -31.25 -20.77
N TYR A 98 -9.28 -32.42 -21.35
CA TYR A 98 -9.68 -32.52 -22.76
C TYR A 98 -11.02 -31.82 -23.04
N LYS A 99 -11.99 -31.89 -22.12
CA LYS A 99 -13.25 -31.14 -22.24
C LYS A 99 -13.00 -29.64 -22.21
N LEU A 100 -12.22 -29.16 -21.24
CA LEU A 100 -11.87 -27.75 -21.13
C LEU A 100 -11.11 -27.26 -22.37
N LEU A 101 -10.16 -28.04 -22.89
CA LEU A 101 -9.43 -27.72 -24.12
C LEU A 101 -10.40 -27.52 -25.29
N LYS A 102 -11.36 -28.43 -25.48
CA LYS A 102 -12.37 -28.34 -26.54
C LYS A 102 -13.24 -27.09 -26.41
N GLU A 103 -13.65 -26.73 -25.18
CA GLU A 103 -14.39 -25.49 -24.92
C GLU A 103 -13.57 -24.25 -25.29
N ARG A 104 -12.29 -24.20 -24.90
CA ARG A 104 -11.40 -23.08 -25.25
C ARG A 104 -11.13 -23.01 -26.74
N ASP A 105 -10.96 -24.15 -27.42
CA ASP A 105 -10.81 -24.18 -28.87
C ASP A 105 -12.05 -23.67 -29.60
N PHE A 106 -13.25 -23.97 -29.07
CA PHE A 106 -14.49 -23.42 -29.59
C PHE A 106 -14.58 -21.90 -29.37
N GLU A 107 -14.23 -21.43 -28.18
CA GLU A 107 -14.17 -20.00 -27.86
C GLU A 107 -13.17 -19.26 -28.77
N ILE A 108 -11.97 -19.81 -28.98
CA ILE A 108 -10.97 -19.25 -29.88
C ILE A 108 -11.51 -19.18 -31.31
N LYS A 109 -12.19 -20.23 -31.80
CA LYS A 109 -12.81 -20.23 -33.14
C LYS A 109 -13.89 -19.16 -33.24
N HIS A 110 -14.73 -19.02 -32.20
CA HIS A 110 -15.77 -18.00 -32.17
C HIS A 110 -15.19 -16.59 -32.16
N LEU A 111 -14.18 -16.32 -31.32
CA LEU A 111 -13.50 -15.03 -31.26
C LEU A 111 -12.78 -14.70 -32.57
N LYS A 112 -12.11 -15.68 -33.20
CA LYS A 112 -11.51 -15.48 -34.53
C LYS A 112 -12.55 -15.14 -35.58
N LYS A 113 -13.71 -15.80 -35.57
CA LYS A 113 -14.82 -15.50 -36.47
C LYS A 113 -15.34 -14.08 -36.24
N LYS A 114 -15.52 -13.69 -34.97
CA LYS A 114 -15.94 -12.34 -34.60
C LYS A 114 -14.93 -11.27 -35.04
N ILE A 115 -13.63 -11.50 -34.83
CA ILE A 115 -12.57 -10.59 -35.29
C ILE A 115 -12.60 -10.48 -36.82
N GLU A 116 -12.83 -11.58 -37.54
CA GLU A 116 -12.93 -11.54 -39.00
C GLU A 116 -14.20 -10.82 -39.47
N GLU A 117 -15.34 -11.01 -38.81
CA GLU A 117 -16.58 -10.27 -39.07
C GLU A 117 -16.43 -8.77 -38.78
N ASP A 118 -15.84 -8.41 -37.64
CA ASP A 118 -15.52 -7.02 -37.25
C ASP A 118 -14.52 -6.42 -38.23
N ARG A 119 -13.51 -7.20 -38.65
CA ARG A 119 -12.58 -6.81 -39.72
C ARG A 119 -13.34 -6.62 -41.02
N PHE A 120 -14.27 -7.48 -41.41
CA PHE A 120 -15.05 -7.33 -42.63
C PHE A 120 -16.02 -6.15 -42.54
N ALA A 121 -16.54 -5.80 -41.35
CA ALA A 121 -17.36 -4.61 -41.14
C ALA A 121 -16.51 -3.32 -41.22
N PHE A 122 -15.29 -3.34 -40.69
CA PHE A 122 -14.35 -2.21 -40.71
C PHE A 122 -13.61 -2.07 -42.05
N THR A 123 -13.37 -3.19 -42.73
CA THR A 123 -12.57 -3.36 -43.96
C THR A 123 -13.49 -3.59 -45.17
N GLY A 124 -14.81 -3.76 -45.00
CA GLY A 124 -15.80 -3.71 -46.08
C GLY A 124 -15.91 -2.31 -46.72
N THR A 125 -15.26 -1.33 -46.10
CA THR A 125 -14.96 0.00 -46.64
C THR A 125 -13.51 0.15 -47.16
N ALA A 126 -12.69 -0.90 -47.08
CA ALA A 126 -11.29 -0.89 -47.50
C ALA A 126 -11.18 -1.22 -48.99
N GLY A 127 -11.05 -0.15 -49.75
CA GLY A 127 -10.72 -0.13 -51.16
C GLY A 127 -10.76 1.31 -51.64
N LEU A 128 -11.81 2.04 -51.23
CA LEU A 128 -11.92 3.48 -51.46
C LEU A 128 -12.24 4.29 -50.20
N ALA A 129 -13.14 3.83 -49.32
CA ALA A 129 -13.56 4.64 -48.16
C ALA A 129 -12.51 4.70 -47.04
N GLY A 130 -11.75 3.64 -46.79
CA GLY A 130 -10.62 3.65 -45.85
C GLY A 130 -9.50 4.61 -46.28
N ASP A 131 -9.22 4.69 -47.58
CA ASP A 131 -8.21 5.59 -48.16
C ASP A 131 -8.69 7.06 -48.14
N VAL A 132 -9.99 7.28 -48.34
CA VAL A 132 -10.64 8.59 -48.15
C VAL A 132 -10.57 9.04 -46.68
N ILE A 133 -10.73 8.15 -45.71
CA ILE A 133 -10.60 8.50 -44.28
C ILE A 133 -9.13 8.79 -43.93
N ALA A 134 -8.18 7.97 -44.40
CA ALA A 134 -6.75 8.17 -44.14
C ALA A 134 -6.26 9.50 -44.75
N THR A 135 -6.63 9.79 -45.99
CA THR A 135 -6.33 11.08 -46.63
C THR A 135 -7.00 12.24 -45.88
N LYS A 136 -8.25 12.07 -45.40
CA LYS A 136 -8.92 13.11 -44.61
C LYS A 136 -8.26 13.38 -43.28
N ILE A 137 -7.76 12.35 -42.60
CA ILE A 137 -6.99 12.49 -41.34
C ILE A 137 -5.71 13.28 -41.59
N VAL A 138 -5.00 12.99 -42.68
CA VAL A 138 -3.78 13.73 -43.05
C VAL A 138 -4.09 15.19 -43.42
N GLU A 139 -5.15 15.43 -44.20
CA GLU A 139 -5.60 16.79 -44.54
C GLU A 139 -5.98 17.59 -43.29
N LEU A 140 -6.77 17.01 -42.39
CA LEU A 140 -7.17 17.67 -41.14
C LEU A 140 -5.95 17.94 -40.26
N SER A 141 -4.99 17.02 -40.22
CA SER A 141 -3.72 17.22 -39.50
C SER A 141 -2.89 18.36 -40.09
N LYS A 142 -2.83 18.48 -41.42
CA LYS A 142 -2.16 19.61 -42.10
C LYS A 142 -2.87 20.93 -41.81
N LYS A 143 -4.20 20.97 -41.90
CA LYS A 143 -5.00 22.15 -41.53
C LYS A 143 -4.79 22.56 -40.07
N ASN A 144 -4.73 21.59 -39.16
CA ASN A 144 -4.52 21.86 -37.74
C ASN A 144 -3.13 22.48 -37.47
N ARG A 145 -2.07 21.99 -38.14
CA ARG A 145 -0.74 22.64 -38.08
C ARG A 145 -0.75 24.07 -38.64
N ALA A 146 -1.43 24.30 -39.76
CA ALA A 146 -1.53 25.63 -40.36
C ALA A 146 -2.26 26.61 -39.43
N LEU A 147 -3.40 26.19 -38.84
CA LEU A 147 -4.14 27.00 -37.86
C LEU A 147 -3.31 27.28 -36.60
N MET A 148 -2.51 26.32 -36.12
CA MET A 148 -1.59 26.58 -35.01
C MET A 148 -0.55 27.64 -35.37
N ALA A 149 0.08 27.55 -36.54
CA ALA A 149 1.05 28.55 -37.01
C ALA A 149 0.41 29.95 -37.15
N GLU A 150 -0.79 30.03 -37.70
CA GLU A 150 -1.55 31.29 -37.79
C GLU A 150 -1.90 31.86 -36.41
N SER A 151 -2.33 31.00 -35.48
CA SER A 151 -2.65 31.42 -34.11
C SER A 151 -1.43 31.95 -33.35
N GLU A 152 -0.26 31.32 -33.52
CA GLU A 152 0.99 31.81 -32.94
C GLU A 152 1.43 33.12 -33.60
N GLY A 153 1.29 33.26 -34.92
CA GLY A 153 1.52 34.51 -35.64
C GLY A 153 0.55 35.63 -35.26
N ALA A 154 -0.68 35.31 -34.87
CA ALA A 154 -1.63 36.29 -34.33
C ALA A 154 -1.25 36.69 -32.90
N LYS A 155 -0.82 35.75 -32.05
CA LYS A 155 -0.33 36.03 -30.69
C LYS A 155 0.91 36.92 -30.69
N THR A 156 1.85 36.70 -31.59
CA THR A 156 3.05 37.55 -31.71
C THR A 156 2.69 38.97 -32.13
N ARG A 157 1.81 39.14 -33.14
CA ARG A 157 1.28 40.45 -33.54
C ARG A 157 0.54 41.15 -32.41
N ALA A 158 -0.30 40.42 -31.67
CA ALA A 158 -0.99 40.97 -30.49
C ALA A 158 -0.01 41.45 -29.41
N LYS A 159 1.06 40.69 -29.14
CA LYS A 159 2.13 41.10 -28.22
C LYS A 159 2.85 42.35 -28.71
N GLN A 160 3.17 42.44 -30.01
CA GLN A 160 3.81 43.62 -30.61
C GLN A 160 2.92 44.86 -30.48
N LEU A 161 1.63 44.76 -30.83
CA LEU A 161 0.68 45.85 -30.68
C LEU A 161 0.51 46.26 -29.22
N ASN A 162 0.44 45.31 -28.29
CA ASN A 162 0.33 45.60 -26.86
C ASN A 162 1.59 46.31 -26.31
N ASN A 163 2.78 45.95 -26.79
CA ASN A 163 4.01 46.68 -26.46
C ASN A 163 3.99 48.10 -27.03
N ARG A 164 3.50 48.27 -28.26
CA ARG A 164 3.36 49.59 -28.88
C ARG A 164 2.36 50.47 -28.12
N ILE A 165 1.24 49.89 -27.66
CA ILE A 165 0.28 50.59 -26.79
C ILE A 165 0.97 51.06 -25.51
N ARG A 166 1.73 50.19 -24.84
CA ARG A 166 2.48 50.57 -23.63
C ARG A 166 3.54 51.64 -23.87
N GLU A 167 4.20 51.63 -25.04
CA GLU A 167 5.13 52.69 -25.43
C GLU A 167 4.38 54.02 -25.61
N LEU A 168 3.29 54.02 -26.37
CA LEU A 168 2.46 55.20 -26.59
C LEU A 168 1.85 55.73 -25.29
N GLU A 169 1.44 54.85 -24.36
CA GLU A 169 0.98 55.23 -23.03
C GLU A 169 2.09 55.92 -22.22
N ARG A 170 3.34 55.43 -22.31
CA ARG A 170 4.49 56.09 -21.66
C ARG A 170 4.85 57.42 -22.33
N GLU A 171 4.82 57.49 -23.66
CA GLU A 171 5.03 58.73 -24.41
C GLU A 171 3.96 59.78 -24.07
N LEU A 172 2.70 59.36 -23.94
CA LEU A 172 1.58 60.21 -23.55
C LEU A 172 1.73 60.70 -22.10
N GLN A 173 2.13 59.84 -21.17
CA GLN A 173 2.46 60.24 -19.79
C GLN A 173 3.64 61.22 -19.75
N ALA A 174 4.67 61.00 -20.56
CA ALA A 174 5.83 61.90 -20.65
C ALA A 174 5.46 63.25 -21.31
N ALA A 175 4.57 63.26 -22.29
CA ALA A 175 4.04 64.47 -22.91
C ALA A 175 3.14 65.25 -21.95
N GLN A 176 2.29 64.57 -21.18
CA GLN A 176 1.49 65.17 -20.10
C GLN A 176 2.37 65.81 -19.02
N ALA A 177 3.52 65.21 -18.70
CA ALA A 177 4.50 65.77 -17.78
C ALA A 177 5.30 66.97 -18.35
N ARG A 178 5.31 67.15 -19.69
CA ARG A 178 6.03 68.24 -20.39
C ARG A 178 5.16 69.47 -20.71
N LEU A 179 3.86 69.43 -20.44
CA LEU A 179 2.99 70.61 -20.60
C LEU A 179 3.33 71.67 -19.52
N PRO A 180 3.64 72.93 -19.90
CA PRO A 180 3.92 73.98 -18.93
C PRO A 180 2.64 74.48 -18.26
N ALA A 181 2.69 74.63 -16.95
CA ALA A 181 1.64 75.21 -16.12
C ALA A 181 1.31 76.65 -16.56
N LYS A 182 0.16 76.86 -17.23
CA LYS A 182 -0.48 78.18 -17.31
C LYS A 182 -1.96 78.11 -17.71
N ALA A 183 -2.83 78.00 -16.71
CA ALA A 183 -4.07 78.79 -16.56
C ALA A 183 -4.71 78.45 -15.21
N ALA A 184 -4.88 79.49 -14.39
CA ALA A 184 -5.48 79.44 -13.07
C ALA A 184 -6.98 79.13 -13.15
N THR A 185 -7.49 78.27 -12.25
CA THR A 185 -8.35 78.65 -11.11
C THR A 185 -8.80 77.40 -10.35
N ASP A 186 -8.40 77.39 -9.08
CA ASP A 186 -9.14 76.92 -7.91
C ASP A 186 -9.50 75.42 -7.70
N VAL A 187 -9.41 75.06 -6.43
CA VAL A 187 -9.87 73.83 -5.76
C VAL A 187 -9.00 72.57 -5.91
N GLY A 188 -8.00 72.50 -5.02
CA GLY A 188 -7.89 71.45 -4.00
C GLY A 188 -7.92 69.97 -4.44
N ALA A 189 -6.74 69.35 -4.49
CA ALA A 189 -6.38 68.19 -3.64
C ALA A 189 -5.10 67.52 -4.17
N LYS A 190 -4.04 67.58 -3.35
CA LYS A 190 -2.82 66.79 -3.51
C LYS A 190 -3.10 65.33 -3.15
N ALA A 191 -2.62 64.40 -3.96
CA ALA A 191 -2.00 63.17 -3.51
C ALA A 191 -0.91 62.73 -4.51
N PRO A 192 0.35 62.57 -4.10
CA PRO A 192 1.36 61.88 -4.90
C PRO A 192 1.27 60.38 -4.59
N ARG A 193 1.28 59.52 -5.60
CA ARG A 193 1.54 58.08 -5.39
C ARG A 193 2.75 57.67 -6.21
N ALA A 194 3.90 57.69 -5.53
CA ALA A 194 5.10 57.01 -5.96
C ALA A 194 4.88 55.49 -5.89
N GLN A 195 5.30 54.83 -6.97
CA GLN A 195 6.14 53.64 -6.99
C GLN A 195 5.96 52.58 -5.90
N MET A 196 5.46 51.44 -6.35
CA MET A 196 5.62 50.12 -5.74
C MET A 196 7.09 49.71 -5.84
N GLY A 197 7.72 49.43 -4.70
CA GLY A 197 9.09 48.93 -4.62
C GLY A 197 9.46 48.51 -3.20
N ASP A 198 9.31 47.21 -2.95
CA ASP A 198 10.04 46.40 -1.96
C ASP A 198 9.73 46.56 -0.46
N ARG A 199 9.98 45.46 0.26
CA ARG A 199 10.15 45.28 1.72
C ARG A 199 8.99 44.65 2.48
N ALA A 200 9.20 43.37 2.79
CA ALA A 200 8.60 42.69 3.93
C ALA A 200 8.76 43.54 5.21
N LEU A 201 7.65 44.05 5.71
CA LEU A 201 7.48 44.65 7.04
C LEU A 201 6.13 44.15 7.59
N PRO A 202 6.00 44.03 8.92
CA PRO A 202 4.98 43.20 9.55
C PRO A 202 3.59 43.69 9.17
N GLU A 203 2.82 42.85 8.49
CA GLU A 203 1.41 43.12 8.23
C GLU A 203 0.70 43.35 9.56
N THR A 204 0.35 44.60 9.83
CA THR A 204 -0.53 44.95 10.94
C THR A 204 -1.85 44.21 10.72
N PRO A 205 -2.50 43.71 11.79
CA PRO A 205 -3.72 42.90 11.69
C PRO A 205 -4.83 43.61 10.89
N GLU A 206 -4.84 44.94 10.88
CA GLU A 206 -5.76 45.76 10.08
C GLU A 206 -5.57 45.62 8.57
N VAL A 207 -4.32 45.50 8.08
CA VAL A 207 -4.04 45.31 6.65
C VAL A 207 -4.54 43.94 6.20
N LYS A 208 -4.36 42.89 7.03
CA LYS A 208 -4.91 41.55 6.75
C LYS A 208 -6.43 41.55 6.70
N VAL A 209 -7.11 42.19 7.65
CA VAL A 209 -8.58 42.30 7.66
C VAL A 209 -9.09 43.05 6.42
N LEU A 210 -8.40 44.12 6.00
CA LEU A 210 -8.75 44.85 4.77
C LEU A 210 -8.49 44.01 3.50
N GLN A 211 -7.42 43.22 3.48
CA GLN A 211 -7.09 42.32 2.38
C GLN A 211 -8.09 41.15 2.26
N ASP A 212 -8.49 40.57 3.38
CA ASP A 212 -9.53 39.54 3.44
C ASP A 212 -10.89 40.11 3.03
N ARG A 213 -11.22 41.34 3.45
CA ARG A 213 -12.44 42.03 3.02
C ARG A 213 -12.42 42.31 1.53
N LEU A 214 -11.28 42.75 0.97
CA LEU A 214 -11.13 42.95 -0.46
C LEU A 214 -11.28 41.63 -1.22
N ALA A 215 -10.65 40.56 -0.76
CA ALA A 215 -10.78 39.22 -1.34
C ALA A 215 -12.24 38.73 -1.31
N ALA A 216 -12.94 38.89 -0.19
CA ALA A 216 -14.35 38.55 -0.06
C ALA A 216 -15.24 39.37 -1.01
N THR A 217 -14.98 40.67 -1.18
CA THR A 217 -15.72 41.50 -2.15
C THR A 217 -15.42 41.11 -3.60
N ASN A 218 -14.18 40.75 -3.92
CA ASN A 218 -13.81 40.28 -5.25
C ASN A 218 -14.46 38.93 -5.58
N LEU A 219 -14.56 38.02 -4.60
CA LEU A 219 -15.28 36.77 -4.73
C LEU A 219 -16.78 37.02 -4.98
N LYS A 220 -17.42 37.90 -4.21
CA LYS A 220 -18.81 38.30 -4.47
C LYS A 220 -18.98 38.92 -5.85
N MET A 221 -18.02 39.72 -6.31
CA MET A 221 -18.06 40.33 -7.64
C MET A 221 -17.94 39.28 -8.75
N SER A 222 -17.12 38.24 -8.58
CA SER A 222 -17.04 37.14 -9.56
C SER A 222 -18.30 36.27 -9.52
N GLU A 223 -18.85 35.98 -8.34
CA GLU A 223 -20.13 35.29 -8.18
C GLU A 223 -21.29 36.02 -8.88
N LEU A 224 -21.42 37.34 -8.65
CA LEU A 224 -22.44 38.15 -9.31
C LEU A 224 -22.25 38.21 -10.83
N ARG A 225 -21.00 38.28 -11.31
CA ARG A 225 -20.72 38.19 -12.77
C ARG A 225 -21.17 36.84 -13.34
N ASN A 226 -20.92 35.74 -12.63
CA ASN A 226 -21.35 34.41 -13.06
C ASN A 226 -22.88 34.27 -13.04
N GLN A 227 -23.55 34.79 -12.01
CA GLN A 227 -25.02 34.83 -11.94
C GLN A 227 -25.62 35.63 -13.09
N ILE A 228 -25.08 36.81 -13.40
CA ILE A 228 -25.52 37.63 -14.54
C ILE A 228 -25.34 36.87 -15.87
N GLN A 229 -24.25 36.11 -16.02
CA GLN A 229 -24.05 35.27 -17.20
C GLN A 229 -25.07 34.11 -17.28
N SER A 230 -25.37 33.46 -16.16
CA SER A 230 -26.40 32.41 -16.09
C SER A 230 -27.77 32.95 -16.48
N VAL A 231 -28.20 34.05 -15.85
CA VAL A 231 -29.50 34.69 -16.14
C VAL A 231 -29.58 35.17 -17.59
N LYS A 232 -28.48 35.70 -18.17
CA LYS A 232 -28.44 36.05 -19.60
C LYS A 232 -28.59 34.82 -20.49
N GLN A 233 -28.02 33.67 -20.11
CA GLN A 233 -28.16 32.43 -20.87
C GLN A 233 -29.57 31.86 -20.77
N GLU A 234 -30.16 31.85 -19.58
CA GLU A 234 -31.56 31.47 -19.35
C GLU A 234 -32.51 32.36 -20.15
N LEU A 235 -32.27 33.68 -20.18
CA LEU A 235 -33.03 34.62 -20.99
C LEU A 235 -32.95 34.30 -22.49
N ARG A 236 -31.75 33.96 -23.01
CA ARG A 236 -31.60 33.53 -24.41
C ARG A 236 -32.33 32.21 -24.68
N MET A 237 -32.31 31.27 -23.75
CA MET A 237 -33.06 30.02 -23.87
C MET A 237 -34.57 30.28 -23.89
N ALA A 238 -35.08 31.10 -22.97
CA ALA A 238 -36.49 31.49 -22.94
C ALA A 238 -36.91 32.20 -24.24
N GLN A 239 -36.06 33.08 -24.77
CA GLN A 239 -36.28 33.69 -26.09
C GLN A 239 -36.35 32.66 -27.21
N LYS A 240 -35.45 31.67 -27.24
CA LYS A 240 -35.49 30.58 -28.24
C LYS A 240 -36.77 29.75 -28.17
N VAL A 241 -37.19 29.39 -26.95
CA VAL A 241 -38.46 28.66 -26.73
C VAL A 241 -39.64 29.49 -27.22
N LEU A 242 -39.67 30.78 -26.86
CA LEU A 242 -40.72 31.69 -27.33
C LEU A 242 -40.72 31.83 -28.85
N THR A 243 -39.55 31.92 -29.50
CA THR A 243 -39.44 31.91 -30.97
C THR A 243 -39.99 30.62 -31.57
N SER A 244 -39.74 29.46 -30.96
CA SER A 244 -40.31 28.19 -31.44
C SER A 244 -41.84 28.09 -31.30
N GLU A 245 -42.41 28.72 -30.26
CA GLU A 245 -43.86 28.78 -30.00
C GLU A 245 -44.60 29.78 -30.89
N VAL A 246 -43.94 30.89 -31.24
CA VAL A 246 -44.51 31.97 -32.04
C VAL A 246 -44.28 31.74 -33.54
N GLY A 247 -43.15 31.12 -33.92
CA GLY A 247 -42.69 30.93 -35.30
C GLY A 247 -41.37 31.65 -35.56
N GLU A 248 -40.54 31.08 -36.45
CA GLU A 248 -39.19 31.60 -36.75
C GLU A 248 -39.21 32.98 -37.44
N ASP A 249 -40.33 33.35 -38.06
CA ASP A 249 -40.48 34.59 -38.84
C ASP A 249 -40.97 35.80 -38.02
N VAL A 250 -41.06 35.68 -36.69
CA VAL A 250 -41.72 36.69 -35.83
C VAL A 250 -40.77 37.28 -34.81
N ASN A 251 -40.54 38.58 -34.88
CA ASN A 251 -39.68 39.28 -33.92
C ASN A 251 -40.40 39.47 -32.58
N VAL A 252 -39.80 38.93 -31.51
CA VAL A 252 -40.32 39.01 -30.12
C VAL A 252 -40.56 40.47 -29.68
N GLN A 253 -39.78 41.44 -30.16
CA GLN A 253 -40.00 42.86 -29.85
C GLN A 253 -41.29 43.43 -30.46
N GLN A 254 -41.73 42.90 -31.61
CA GLN A 254 -42.98 43.31 -32.25
C GLN A 254 -44.22 42.75 -31.53
N LEU A 255 -44.12 41.55 -30.94
CA LEU A 255 -45.18 40.98 -30.09
C LEU A 255 -45.42 41.80 -28.83
N LEU A 256 -44.35 42.28 -28.19
CA LEU A 256 -44.43 43.15 -27.02
C LEU A 256 -45.08 44.51 -27.35
N SER A 257 -44.96 44.97 -28.60
CA SER A 257 -45.53 46.24 -29.07
C SER A 257 -47.01 46.14 -29.46
N SER A 258 -47.57 44.94 -29.62
CA SER A 258 -48.97 44.71 -30.01
C SER A 258 -49.53 43.40 -29.41
N PRO A 259 -49.84 43.39 -28.10
CA PRO A 259 -50.09 42.17 -27.32
C PRO A 259 -51.44 41.47 -27.56
N GLY A 260 -52.13 41.70 -28.68
CA GLY A 260 -53.47 41.15 -28.93
C GLY A 260 -53.74 40.59 -30.32
N THR A 261 -52.87 40.85 -31.30
CA THR A 261 -53.11 40.48 -32.70
C THR A 261 -52.51 39.12 -33.05
N TRP A 262 -51.53 38.65 -32.28
CA TRP A 262 -50.80 37.43 -32.59
C TRP A 262 -51.43 36.19 -31.96
N ARG A 263 -51.71 35.17 -32.78
CA ARG A 263 -52.08 33.82 -32.32
C ARG A 263 -50.87 32.91 -32.44
N GLY A 264 -50.50 32.22 -31.36
CA GLY A 264 -49.32 31.34 -31.34
C GLY A 264 -49.38 30.22 -32.38
N ARG A 265 -48.22 29.66 -32.76
CA ARG A 265 -48.10 28.62 -33.79
C ARG A 265 -48.95 27.39 -33.45
N ALA A 266 -48.93 26.96 -32.19
CA ALA A 266 -49.75 25.84 -31.73
C ALA A 266 -51.26 26.09 -31.96
N GLN A 267 -51.74 27.31 -31.71
CA GLN A 267 -53.13 27.69 -31.95
C GLN A 267 -53.44 27.79 -33.45
N GLN A 268 -52.53 28.32 -34.26
CA GLN A 268 -52.67 28.34 -35.72
C GLN A 268 -52.75 26.91 -36.28
N ILE A 269 -51.88 26.00 -35.82
CA ILE A 269 -51.90 24.59 -36.19
C ILE A 269 -53.22 23.94 -35.79
N LEU A 270 -53.72 24.16 -34.57
CA LEU A 270 -55.01 23.61 -34.13
C LEU A 270 -56.17 24.11 -34.99
N VAL A 271 -56.18 25.41 -35.33
CA VAL A 271 -57.19 25.98 -36.22
C VAL A 271 -57.09 25.37 -37.62
N LEU A 272 -55.89 25.25 -38.18
CA LEU A 272 -55.67 24.61 -39.48
C LEU A 272 -56.09 23.14 -39.45
N GLN A 273 -55.74 22.38 -38.41
CA GLN A 273 -56.16 20.98 -38.24
C GLN A 273 -57.68 20.85 -38.13
N SER A 274 -58.35 21.77 -37.43
CA SER A 274 -59.82 21.78 -37.37
C SER A 274 -60.43 22.07 -38.74
N LYS A 275 -59.85 22.99 -39.51
CA LYS A 275 -60.31 23.35 -40.85
C LYS A 275 -60.04 22.25 -41.87
N VAL A 276 -58.90 21.56 -41.77
CA VAL A 276 -58.60 20.36 -42.58
C VAL A 276 -59.61 19.26 -42.27
N ARG A 277 -59.89 18.96 -41.00
CA ARG A 277 -60.92 17.98 -40.62
C ARG A 277 -62.31 18.34 -41.14
N GLU A 278 -62.69 19.62 -41.08
CA GLU A 278 -63.97 20.09 -41.61
C GLU A 278 -64.02 20.00 -43.14
N LEU A 279 -62.93 20.35 -43.84
CA LEU A 279 -62.82 20.19 -45.30
C LEU A 279 -62.82 18.72 -45.72
N GLU A 280 -62.14 17.85 -44.98
CA GLU A 280 -62.17 16.40 -45.18
C GLU A 280 -63.58 15.84 -44.97
N LYS A 281 -64.29 16.31 -43.95
CA LYS A 281 -65.69 15.96 -43.68
C LYS A 281 -66.60 16.46 -44.79
N GLN A 282 -66.42 17.71 -45.25
CA GLN A 282 -67.17 18.26 -46.38
C GLN A 282 -66.89 17.50 -47.67
N LEU A 283 -65.63 17.14 -47.96
CA LEU A 283 -65.27 16.33 -49.12
C LEU A 283 -65.87 14.91 -49.02
N GLY A 284 -65.86 14.31 -47.84
CA GLY A 284 -66.53 13.03 -47.57
C GLY A 284 -68.05 13.10 -47.71
N GLN A 285 -68.67 14.21 -47.31
CA GLN A 285 -70.09 14.48 -47.48
C GLN A 285 -70.47 14.78 -48.93
N THR A 286 -69.68 15.58 -49.67
CA THR A 286 -69.88 15.82 -51.10
C THR A 286 -69.73 14.52 -51.90
N ARG A 287 -68.79 13.65 -51.53
CA ARG A 287 -68.66 12.30 -52.11
C ARG A 287 -69.84 11.37 -51.78
N SER A 288 -70.54 11.64 -50.68
CA SER A 288 -71.72 10.89 -50.25
C SER A 288 -73.02 11.47 -50.84
N GLN A 289 -73.07 12.78 -51.12
CA GLN A 289 -74.21 13.49 -51.75
C GLN A 289 -74.16 13.45 -53.29
N SER A 290 -72.99 13.23 -53.89
CA SER A 290 -72.86 13.00 -55.35
C SER A 290 -73.31 11.60 -55.80
N ALA A 291 -73.80 10.75 -54.88
CA ALA A 291 -74.35 9.42 -55.19
C ALA A 291 -75.85 9.46 -55.60
N GLY A 292 -76.43 10.66 -55.75
CA GLY A 292 -77.88 10.81 -55.84
C GLY A 292 -78.40 11.71 -56.97
N THR A 293 -77.74 11.82 -58.12
CA THR A 293 -78.41 12.23 -59.39
C THR A 293 -77.50 12.02 -60.61
N SER A 294 -77.99 11.15 -61.53
CA SER A 294 -77.67 11.00 -62.96
C SER A 294 -76.25 10.61 -63.44
N SER A 295 -76.11 9.31 -63.73
CA SER A 295 -75.44 8.66 -64.89
C SER A 295 -73.99 9.02 -65.25
N ASP A 296 -73.03 8.22 -64.78
CA ASP A 296 -72.28 7.22 -65.58
C ASP A 296 -71.02 6.75 -64.80
N GLU A 297 -70.94 5.42 -64.59
CA GLU A 297 -69.71 4.62 -64.37
C GLU A 297 -68.85 4.80 -63.09
N PRO A 298 -68.03 3.80 -62.68
CA PRO A 298 -68.44 2.62 -61.93
C PRO A 298 -67.91 2.57 -60.47
N SER A 299 -68.53 1.67 -59.70
CA SER A 299 -68.21 1.19 -58.35
C SER A 299 -66.72 0.98 -58.06
N VAL A 300 -66.22 1.55 -56.94
CA VAL A 300 -64.88 1.28 -56.39
C VAL A 300 -64.99 0.84 -54.93
N TYR A 301 -65.44 -0.39 -54.72
CA TYR A 301 -64.74 -1.25 -53.77
C TYR A 301 -63.53 -1.82 -54.53
N PRO A 302 -62.27 -1.51 -54.17
CA PRO A 302 -61.15 -2.06 -54.90
C PRO A 302 -61.00 -3.53 -54.51
N ASP A 303 -61.41 -4.40 -55.44
CA ASP A 303 -60.87 -5.75 -55.55
C ASP A 303 -59.33 -5.65 -55.57
N PRO A 304 -58.60 -6.32 -54.67
CA PRO A 304 -57.14 -6.25 -54.58
C PRO A 304 -56.40 -6.61 -55.89
N ARG A 305 -57.10 -7.18 -56.87
CA ARG A 305 -56.57 -7.51 -58.20
C ARG A 305 -56.60 -6.34 -59.19
N LYS A 306 -57.37 -5.27 -58.94
CA LYS A 306 -57.57 -4.13 -59.86
C LYS A 306 -57.12 -2.76 -59.30
N LEU A 307 -56.16 -2.73 -58.38
CA LEU A 307 -55.50 -1.47 -58.01
C LEU A 307 -54.66 -0.95 -59.18
N SER A 308 -54.84 0.31 -59.53
CA SER A 308 -53.97 1.02 -60.47
C SER A 308 -52.52 0.90 -60.00
N ALA A 309 -51.56 0.84 -60.94
CA ALA A 309 -50.13 0.80 -60.62
C ALA A 309 -49.73 1.92 -59.63
N GLN A 310 -50.43 3.06 -59.68
CA GLN A 310 -50.25 4.19 -58.78
C GLN A 310 -50.71 3.89 -57.33
N GLU A 311 -51.85 3.21 -57.15
CA GLU A 311 -52.37 2.87 -55.81
C GLU A 311 -51.53 1.77 -55.15
N LYS A 312 -51.04 0.80 -55.92
CA LYS A 312 -50.07 -0.20 -55.44
C LYS A 312 -48.77 0.45 -55.00
N ASN A 313 -48.29 1.44 -55.75
CA ASN A 313 -47.08 2.20 -55.40
C ASN A 313 -47.27 3.01 -54.09
N LEU A 314 -48.40 3.69 -53.92
CA LEU A 314 -48.72 4.43 -52.69
C LEU A 314 -48.77 3.52 -51.45
N LEU A 315 -49.38 2.33 -51.55
CA LEU A 315 -49.39 1.37 -50.45
C LEU A 315 -47.98 0.85 -50.13
N ARG A 316 -47.15 0.64 -51.16
CA ARG A 316 -45.75 0.23 -50.99
C ARG A 316 -44.92 1.31 -50.29
N ILE A 317 -45.08 2.58 -50.67
CA ILE A 317 -44.42 3.71 -50.00
C ILE A 317 -44.81 3.77 -48.52
N ARG A 318 -46.11 3.69 -48.21
CA ARG A 318 -46.58 3.67 -46.81
C ARG A 318 -46.04 2.48 -46.00
N SER A 319 -45.87 1.31 -46.64
CA SER A 319 -45.24 0.15 -45.99
C SER A 319 -43.78 0.43 -45.67
N LEU A 320 -43.02 0.96 -46.64
CA LEU A 320 -41.61 1.29 -46.47
C LEU A 320 -41.40 2.40 -45.44
N GLU A 321 -42.29 3.40 -45.39
CA GLU A 321 -42.27 4.45 -44.36
C GLU A 321 -42.51 3.88 -42.97
N ARG A 322 -43.47 2.95 -42.83
CA ARG A 322 -43.73 2.26 -41.56
C ARG A 322 -42.57 1.38 -41.13
N GLU A 323 -42.03 0.57 -42.04
CA GLU A 323 -40.85 -0.27 -41.78
C GLU A 323 -39.64 0.57 -41.37
N LYS A 324 -39.43 1.71 -42.05
CA LYS A 324 -38.39 2.69 -41.68
C LYS A 324 -38.65 3.24 -40.28
N GLN A 325 -39.88 3.67 -39.98
CA GLN A 325 -40.25 4.21 -38.67
C GLN A 325 -40.06 3.19 -37.54
N GLU A 326 -40.53 1.96 -37.73
CA GLU A 326 -40.34 0.85 -36.78
C GLU A 326 -38.85 0.52 -36.59
N GLY A 327 -38.05 0.56 -37.67
CA GLY A 327 -36.59 0.40 -37.60
C GLY A 327 -35.92 1.51 -36.78
N TRP A 328 -36.34 2.76 -36.97
CA TRP A 328 -35.88 3.89 -36.16
C TRP A 328 -36.26 3.74 -34.70
N GLU A 329 -37.50 3.35 -34.40
CA GLU A 329 -37.96 3.14 -33.01
C GLU A 329 -37.20 2.02 -32.31
N LYS A 330 -36.90 0.92 -33.01
CA LYS A 330 -36.05 -0.17 -32.49
C LYS A 330 -34.64 0.33 -32.17
N LEU A 331 -33.98 1.01 -33.10
CA LEU A 331 -32.64 1.56 -32.90
C LEU A 331 -32.60 2.59 -31.77
N VAL A 332 -33.63 3.43 -31.64
CA VAL A 332 -33.77 4.38 -30.54
C VAL A 332 -33.90 3.64 -29.21
N GLY A 333 -34.73 2.60 -29.15
CA GLY A 333 -34.89 1.75 -27.96
C GLY A 333 -33.59 1.04 -27.57
N GLU A 334 -32.84 0.50 -28.53
CA GLU A 334 -31.53 -0.10 -28.31
C GLU A 334 -30.52 0.94 -27.79
N ARG A 335 -30.49 2.14 -28.39
CA ARG A 335 -29.62 3.24 -27.94
C ARG A 335 -29.95 3.66 -26.51
N ASP A 336 -31.23 3.79 -26.17
CA ASP A 336 -31.67 4.11 -24.80
C ASP A 336 -31.35 2.97 -23.82
N GLY A 337 -31.44 1.71 -24.26
CA GLY A 337 -31.01 0.53 -23.51
C GLY A 337 -29.53 0.56 -23.16
N LEU A 338 -28.68 0.69 -24.19
CA LEU A 338 -27.23 0.78 -24.04
C LEU A 338 -26.81 1.99 -23.20
N GLN A 339 -27.52 3.12 -23.34
CA GLN A 339 -27.25 4.31 -22.54
C GLN A 339 -27.52 4.07 -21.05
N ARG A 340 -28.63 3.39 -20.70
CA ARG A 340 -28.92 3.00 -19.31
C ARG A 340 -27.89 2.02 -18.75
N GLU A 341 -27.50 1.01 -19.53
CA GLU A 341 -26.47 0.04 -19.11
C GLU A 341 -25.11 0.72 -18.85
N LEU A 342 -24.75 1.69 -19.69
CA LEU A 342 -23.54 2.49 -19.53
C LEU A 342 -23.58 3.31 -18.24
N GLU A 343 -24.71 3.95 -17.94
CA GLU A 343 -24.93 4.70 -16.69
C GLU A 343 -24.87 3.79 -15.45
N GLU A 344 -25.48 2.61 -15.49
CA GLU A 344 -25.39 1.63 -14.42
C GLU A 344 -23.96 1.14 -14.20
N LEU A 345 -23.23 0.86 -15.28
CA LEU A 345 -21.84 0.41 -15.20
C LEU A 345 -20.93 1.52 -14.66
N LYS A 346 -21.16 2.79 -15.04
CA LYS A 346 -20.48 3.95 -14.45
C LYS A 346 -20.73 4.03 -12.94
N LYS A 347 -21.99 3.88 -12.49
CA LYS A 347 -22.32 3.88 -11.07
C LYS A 347 -21.63 2.75 -10.31
N LYS A 348 -21.59 1.53 -10.88
CA LYS A 348 -20.84 0.39 -10.32
C LYS A 348 -19.34 0.69 -10.25
N PHE A 349 -18.76 1.28 -11.28
CA PHE A 349 -17.35 1.66 -11.32
C PHE A 349 -17.02 2.74 -10.27
N GLU A 350 -17.86 3.76 -10.13
CA GLU A 350 -17.72 4.78 -9.09
C GLU A 350 -17.80 4.17 -7.68
N GLY A 351 -18.72 3.24 -7.46
CA GLY A 351 -18.83 2.49 -6.21
C GLY A 351 -17.60 1.61 -5.93
N MET A 352 -17.05 0.93 -6.93
CA MET A 352 -15.79 0.20 -6.78
C MET A 352 -14.61 1.14 -6.52
N ARG A 353 -14.57 2.29 -7.19
CA ARG A 353 -13.52 3.31 -7.03
C ARG A 353 -13.54 3.93 -5.63
N SER A 354 -14.73 4.23 -5.09
CA SER A 354 -14.87 4.75 -3.73
C SER A 354 -14.46 3.71 -2.70
N ARG A 355 -14.90 2.45 -2.85
CA ARG A 355 -14.48 1.33 -1.99
C ARG A 355 -12.97 1.12 -2.04
N ASN A 356 -12.36 1.14 -3.22
CA ASN A 356 -10.92 0.96 -3.37
C ASN A 356 -10.13 2.11 -2.70
N LYS A 357 -10.64 3.35 -2.76
CA LYS A 357 -10.07 4.50 -2.06
C LYS A 357 -10.11 4.31 -0.53
N VAL A 358 -11.24 3.86 0.01
CA VAL A 358 -11.40 3.58 1.45
C VAL A 358 -10.48 2.45 1.89
N LEU A 359 -10.48 1.31 1.18
CA LEU A 359 -9.58 0.20 1.46
C LEU A 359 -8.10 0.61 1.38
N SER A 360 -7.73 1.45 0.41
CA SER A 360 -6.38 1.99 0.31
C SER A 360 -6.01 2.88 1.50
N SER A 361 -6.94 3.68 2.02
CA SER A 361 -6.70 4.44 3.25
C SER A 361 -6.59 3.54 4.48
N GLU A 362 -7.42 2.51 4.61
CA GLU A 362 -7.34 1.54 5.72
C GLU A 362 -5.99 0.81 5.71
N VAL A 363 -5.53 0.35 4.54
CA VAL A 363 -4.21 -0.28 4.40
C VAL A 363 -3.08 0.67 4.80
N LYS A 364 -3.17 1.97 4.46
CA LYS A 364 -2.17 2.96 4.88
C LYS A 364 -2.18 3.14 6.40
N THR A 365 -3.35 3.24 7.01
CA THR A 365 -3.49 3.35 8.47
C THR A 365 -2.95 2.11 9.18
N LEU A 366 -3.30 0.91 8.71
CA LEU A 366 -2.80 -0.35 9.26
C LEU A 366 -1.29 -0.47 9.13
N ARG A 367 -0.70 -0.06 7.99
CA ARG A 367 0.76 0.00 7.84
C ARG A 367 1.41 0.97 8.82
N SER A 368 0.80 2.13 9.05
CA SER A 368 1.28 3.08 10.05
C SER A 368 1.24 2.49 11.45
N GLN A 369 0.14 1.83 11.82
CA GLN A 369 -0.01 1.16 13.11
C GLN A 369 1.03 0.03 13.27
N MET A 370 1.23 -0.79 12.24
CA MET A 370 2.27 -1.82 12.23
C MET A 370 3.66 -1.20 12.43
N GLY A 371 3.96 -0.09 11.75
CA GLY A 371 5.21 0.65 11.93
C GLY A 371 5.42 1.11 13.37
N THR A 372 4.37 1.63 14.02
CA THR A 372 4.47 2.01 15.45
C THR A 372 4.68 0.81 16.38
N LEU A 373 4.13 -0.37 16.06
CA LEU A 373 4.35 -1.58 16.85
C LEU A 373 5.77 -2.12 16.68
N VAL A 374 6.31 -2.09 15.46
CA VAL A 374 7.71 -2.44 15.19
C VAL A 374 8.65 -1.50 15.94
N GLU A 375 8.36 -0.20 15.93
CA GLU A 375 9.15 0.77 16.66
C GLU A 375 9.12 0.50 18.17
N LYS A 376 7.94 0.19 18.74
CA LYS A 376 7.84 -0.22 20.15
C LYS A 376 8.67 -1.49 20.44
N GLY A 377 8.58 -2.50 19.59
CA GLY A 377 9.40 -3.71 19.72
C GLY A 377 10.90 -3.39 19.72
N ARG A 378 11.35 -2.48 18.87
CA ARG A 378 12.74 -2.00 18.87
C ARG A 378 13.13 -1.31 20.19
N HIS A 379 12.25 -0.49 20.75
CA HIS A 379 12.49 0.14 22.06
C HIS A 379 12.53 -0.90 23.19
N ASP A 380 11.67 -1.92 23.14
CA ASP A 380 11.68 -3.03 24.10
C ASP A 380 12.97 -3.84 23.98
N ASP A 381 13.46 -4.11 22.76
CA ASP A 381 14.74 -4.77 22.52
C ASP A 381 15.92 -3.95 23.08
N GLU A 382 15.94 -2.63 22.84
CA GLU A 382 16.95 -1.72 23.41
C GLU A 382 16.93 -1.72 24.95
N LEU A 383 15.75 -1.79 25.56
CA LEU A 383 15.60 -1.92 27.00
C LEU A 383 16.12 -3.26 27.51
N ILE A 384 15.81 -4.36 26.82
CA ILE A 384 16.30 -5.70 27.16
C ILE A 384 17.82 -5.74 27.09
N ASP A 385 18.42 -5.20 26.03
CA ASP A 385 19.88 -5.14 25.87
C ASP A 385 20.52 -4.33 27.02
N ALA A 386 19.95 -3.18 27.37
CA ALA A 386 20.44 -2.37 28.49
C ALA A 386 20.37 -3.12 29.84
N LEU A 387 19.28 -3.85 30.09
CA LEU A 387 19.13 -4.67 31.30
C LEU A 387 20.09 -5.87 31.30
N MET A 388 20.32 -6.50 30.15
CA MET A 388 21.28 -7.58 29.98
C MET A 388 22.71 -7.11 30.23
N ASP A 389 23.07 -5.91 29.76
CA ASP A 389 24.36 -5.30 30.04
C ASP A 389 24.54 -4.99 31.52
N GLN A 390 23.50 -4.47 32.19
CA GLN A 390 23.52 -4.26 33.65
C GLN A 390 23.69 -5.57 34.42
N LEU A 391 22.99 -6.64 34.04
CA LEU A 391 23.14 -7.96 34.65
C LEU A 391 24.56 -8.49 34.47
N LYS A 392 25.13 -8.33 33.28
CA LYS A 392 26.51 -8.73 32.98
C LYS A 392 27.53 -7.96 33.82
N GLN A 393 27.36 -6.65 33.96
CA GLN A 393 28.20 -5.82 34.83
C GLN A 393 28.12 -6.26 36.29
N LEU A 394 26.91 -6.52 36.80
CA LEU A 394 26.72 -7.02 38.17
C LEU A 394 27.37 -8.39 38.37
N GLN A 395 27.28 -9.28 37.38
CA GLN A 395 27.90 -10.60 37.43
C GLN A 395 29.44 -10.51 37.42
N GLU A 396 30.01 -9.58 36.64
CA GLU A 396 31.45 -9.30 36.62
C GLU A 396 31.93 -8.71 37.95
N ILE A 397 31.19 -7.75 38.52
CA ILE A 397 31.46 -7.20 39.85
C ILE A 397 31.43 -8.31 40.90
N LEU A 398 30.39 -9.15 40.92
CA LEU A 398 30.27 -10.27 41.86
C LEU A 398 31.43 -11.27 41.71
N GLY A 399 31.81 -11.60 40.47
CA GLY A 399 32.96 -12.45 40.18
C GLY A 399 34.28 -11.85 40.68
N SER A 400 34.48 -10.55 40.47
CA SER A 400 35.67 -9.83 40.96
C SER A 400 35.72 -9.76 42.49
N LEU A 401 34.59 -9.53 43.16
CA LEU A 401 34.51 -9.56 44.63
C LEU A 401 34.79 -10.96 45.16
N SER A 402 34.22 -12.00 44.55
CA SER A 402 34.48 -13.40 44.94
C SER A 402 35.97 -13.75 44.84
N LEU A 403 36.61 -13.39 43.72
CA LEU A 403 38.05 -13.62 43.51
C LEU A 403 38.90 -12.82 44.51
N GLN A 404 38.53 -11.57 44.78
CA GLN A 404 39.20 -10.74 45.77
C GLN A 404 39.06 -11.33 47.17
N GLU A 405 37.86 -11.80 47.53
CA GLU A 405 37.57 -12.41 48.82
C GLU A 405 38.39 -13.69 49.03
N GLU A 406 38.48 -14.53 48.01
CA GLU A 406 39.31 -15.74 47.99
C GLU A 406 40.81 -15.41 48.14
N LYS A 407 41.30 -14.37 47.45
CA LYS A 407 42.68 -13.89 47.59
C LYS A 407 42.97 -13.36 49.00
N THR A 408 42.04 -12.60 49.59
CA THR A 408 42.18 -12.16 50.99
C THR A 408 42.14 -13.34 51.96
N ARG A 409 41.24 -14.32 51.77
CA ARG A 409 41.20 -15.54 52.61
C ARG A 409 42.50 -16.32 52.51
N ALA A 410 43.05 -16.51 51.31
CA ALA A 410 44.33 -17.19 51.13
C ALA A 410 45.49 -16.44 51.81
N SER A 411 45.51 -15.11 51.71
CA SER A 411 46.51 -14.27 52.38
C SER A 411 46.36 -14.32 53.90
N GLN A 412 45.13 -14.33 54.42
CA GLN A 412 44.80 -14.48 55.83
C GLN A 412 45.28 -15.84 56.36
N LEU A 413 45.00 -16.93 55.64
CA LEU A 413 45.44 -18.28 56.01
C LEU A 413 46.98 -18.40 56.05
N LEU A 414 47.69 -17.78 55.10
CA LEU A 414 49.15 -17.73 55.13
C LEU A 414 49.67 -16.97 56.35
N LEU A 415 49.06 -15.81 56.65
CA LEU A 415 49.43 -15.03 57.83
C LEU A 415 49.15 -15.80 59.12
N ASP A 416 47.99 -16.43 59.24
CA ASP A 416 47.62 -17.25 60.40
C ASP A 416 48.58 -18.44 60.56
N GLN A 417 48.99 -19.07 59.46
CA GLN A 417 49.98 -20.14 59.48
C GLN A 417 51.35 -19.64 59.97
N GLN A 418 51.79 -18.47 59.49
CA GLN A 418 53.03 -17.83 59.93
C GLN A 418 52.99 -17.52 61.43
N VAL A 419 51.94 -16.84 61.90
CA VAL A 419 51.74 -16.51 63.32
C VAL A 419 51.71 -17.78 64.18
N ASN A 420 51.05 -18.84 63.72
CA ASN A 420 51.01 -20.11 64.45
C ASN A 420 52.40 -20.76 64.54
N SER A 421 53.21 -20.68 63.49
CA SER A 421 54.59 -21.19 63.50
C SER A 421 55.48 -20.40 64.48
N GLU A 422 55.35 -19.07 64.52
CA GLU A 422 56.05 -18.19 65.46
C GLU A 422 55.58 -18.43 66.91
N ALA A 423 54.28 -18.65 67.11
CA ALA A 423 53.70 -19.02 68.41
C ALA A 423 54.25 -20.37 68.90
N GLN A 424 54.40 -21.36 68.01
CA GLN A 424 55.01 -22.64 68.35
C GLN A 424 56.49 -22.51 68.73
N GLN A 425 57.26 -21.69 67.99
CA GLN A 425 58.67 -21.42 68.29
C GLN A 425 58.85 -20.67 69.62
N SER A 426 58.03 -19.64 69.87
CA SER A 426 58.06 -18.93 71.15
C SER A 426 57.61 -19.84 72.30
N SER A 427 56.58 -20.67 72.10
CA SER A 427 56.15 -21.67 73.09
C SER A 427 57.25 -22.68 73.41
N SER A 428 58.00 -23.17 72.41
CA SER A 428 59.10 -24.11 72.65
C SER A 428 60.26 -23.44 73.38
N LEU A 429 60.60 -22.19 73.03
CA LEU A 429 61.61 -21.39 73.72
C LEU A 429 61.21 -21.13 75.18
N VAL A 430 59.95 -20.74 75.43
CA VAL A 430 59.42 -20.54 76.78
C VAL A 430 59.48 -21.83 77.59
N ALA A 431 59.14 -22.98 77.00
CA ALA A 431 59.27 -24.28 77.67
C ALA A 431 60.73 -24.60 78.03
N GLN A 432 61.68 -24.32 77.12
CA GLN A 432 63.11 -24.51 77.37
C GLN A 432 63.63 -23.59 78.49
N LEU A 433 63.24 -22.31 78.49
CA LEU A 433 63.58 -21.36 79.54
C LEU A 433 63.00 -21.77 80.90
N ARG A 434 61.75 -22.23 80.93
CA ARG A 434 61.12 -22.77 82.15
C ARG A 434 61.86 -23.99 82.69
N ALA A 435 62.30 -24.91 81.82
CA ALA A 435 63.09 -26.06 82.23
C ALA A 435 64.45 -25.66 82.83
N MET A 436 65.14 -24.69 82.22
CA MET A 436 66.41 -24.16 82.76
C MET A 436 66.22 -23.44 84.10
N VAL A 437 65.13 -22.68 84.25
CA VAL A 437 64.79 -22.05 85.54
C VAL A 437 64.52 -23.11 86.59
N ALA A 438 63.71 -24.14 86.30
CA ALA A 438 63.46 -25.24 87.22
C ALA A 438 64.74 -25.99 87.62
N GLU A 439 65.66 -26.23 86.68
CA GLU A 439 66.97 -26.84 86.96
C GLU A 439 67.81 -25.94 87.90
N ARG A 440 67.84 -24.63 87.64
CA ARG A 440 68.55 -23.68 88.50
C ARG A 440 67.92 -23.56 89.88
N GLU A 441 66.59 -23.51 89.96
CA GLU A 441 65.85 -23.50 91.23
C GLU A 441 66.14 -24.78 92.03
N ALA A 442 66.13 -25.96 91.40
CA ALA A 442 66.51 -27.21 92.05
C ALA A 442 67.94 -27.19 92.56
N LYS A 443 68.88 -26.62 91.79
CA LYS A 443 70.27 -26.47 92.21
C LYS A 443 70.44 -25.47 93.34
N VAL A 444 69.68 -24.37 93.34
CA VAL A 444 69.61 -23.42 94.46
C VAL A 444 69.11 -24.13 95.71
N GLN A 445 68.01 -24.89 95.63
CA GLN A 445 67.50 -25.68 96.75
C GLN A 445 68.52 -26.69 97.28
N GLN A 446 69.28 -27.35 96.39
CA GLN A 446 70.37 -28.24 96.78
C GLN A 446 71.48 -27.49 97.53
N LEU A 447 71.94 -26.36 97.00
CA LEU A 447 72.96 -25.54 97.65
C LEU A 447 72.47 -24.95 98.98
N GLU A 448 71.20 -24.56 99.08
CA GLU A 448 70.56 -24.12 100.33
C GLU A 448 70.54 -25.25 101.37
N LEU A 449 70.25 -26.49 100.96
CA LEU A 449 70.35 -27.67 101.83
C LEU A 449 71.80 -27.91 102.28
N GLU A 450 72.78 -27.82 101.38
CA GLU A 450 74.20 -27.97 101.69
C GLU A 450 74.69 -26.87 102.65
N ILE A 451 74.32 -25.60 102.40
CA ILE A 451 74.62 -24.48 103.30
C ILE A 451 73.93 -24.68 104.65
N GLY A 452 72.68 -25.16 104.67
CA GLY A 452 71.96 -25.51 105.89
C GLY A 452 72.70 -26.58 106.69
N GLN A 453 73.14 -27.66 106.03
CA GLN A 453 73.93 -28.73 106.66
C GLN A 453 75.29 -28.24 107.16
N LEU A 454 76.00 -27.40 106.40
CA LEU A 454 77.24 -26.76 106.82
C LEU A 454 77.02 -25.78 107.97
N GLY A 455 75.90 -25.06 107.99
CA GLY A 455 75.47 -24.22 109.11
C GLY A 455 75.25 -25.04 110.38
N VAL A 456 74.60 -26.21 110.28
CA VAL A 456 74.46 -27.15 111.39
C VAL A 456 75.81 -27.74 111.82
N GLN A 457 76.73 -28.02 110.90
CA GLN A 457 78.10 -28.46 111.23
C GLN A 457 78.94 -27.33 111.86
N TYR A 458 78.77 -26.07 111.44
CA TYR A 458 79.45 -24.91 111.99
C TYR A 458 78.94 -24.59 113.40
N LEU A 459 77.62 -24.67 113.62
CA LEU A 459 76.99 -24.58 114.95
C LEU A 459 77.41 -25.75 115.85
N ARG A 460 77.70 -26.93 115.29
CA ARG A 460 78.24 -28.09 116.04
C ARG A 460 79.73 -27.93 116.39
N ASN A 461 80.53 -27.22 115.59
CA ASN A 461 81.97 -27.00 115.82
C ASN A 461 82.31 -25.73 116.61
N LYS A 462 81.36 -24.81 116.79
CA LYS A 462 81.53 -23.58 117.57
C LYS A 462 80.71 -23.63 118.86
N GLY A 463 81.17 -24.40 119.83
CA GLY A 463 80.67 -24.31 121.20
C GLY A 463 81.07 -22.99 121.86
N VAL A 464 80.13 -22.42 122.64
CA VAL A 464 80.30 -21.38 123.68
C VAL A 464 80.31 -19.91 123.21
N GLY A 465 79.36 -19.11 123.72
CA GLY A 465 79.47 -17.65 123.79
C GLY A 465 78.13 -16.89 123.76
N GLU A 466 77.66 -16.45 124.93
CA GLU A 466 76.48 -15.60 125.19
C GLU A 466 76.58 -14.14 124.70
N GLY A 467 75.42 -13.45 124.62
CA GLY A 467 75.28 -11.99 124.71
C GLY A 467 74.68 -11.33 123.45
N SER A 468 73.36 -11.11 123.36
CA SER A 468 72.57 -9.97 123.89
C SER A 468 72.64 -8.68 123.06
N GLY A 469 71.47 -8.21 122.58
CA GLY A 469 71.25 -6.86 122.07
C GLY A 469 70.22 -6.75 120.94
N GLY A 470 68.93 -6.66 121.28
CA GLY A 470 67.89 -6.11 120.36
C GLY A 470 67.98 -4.58 120.24
N PRO A 471 67.11 -3.88 119.49
CA PRO A 471 65.66 -4.14 119.47
C PRO A 471 64.92 -4.02 118.11
N GLU A 472 63.66 -4.44 118.20
CA GLU A 472 62.44 -4.31 117.37
C GLU A 472 62.34 -3.12 116.40
N VAL A 473 61.66 -3.30 115.24
CA VAL A 473 60.27 -2.86 114.94
C VAL A 473 59.78 -3.48 113.59
N ASN A 474 58.95 -4.51 113.69
CA ASN A 474 57.59 -4.78 113.13
C ASN A 474 56.94 -3.93 111.98
N PRO A 475 55.80 -4.37 111.38
CA PRO A 475 55.70 -4.78 109.97
C PRO A 475 54.60 -4.07 109.13
N ALA A 476 54.52 -4.32 107.81
CA ALA A 476 53.33 -4.02 106.98
C ALA A 476 53.32 -4.94 105.72
N TYR A 477 52.46 -5.95 105.60
CA TYR A 477 51.05 -6.00 105.17
C TYR A 477 50.75 -5.78 103.67
N ALA A 478 50.03 -6.77 103.12
CA ALA A 478 49.12 -6.80 101.96
C ALA A 478 49.75 -6.89 100.54
N LYS A 479 49.31 -7.75 99.60
CA LYS A 479 48.03 -8.48 99.42
C LYS A 479 48.21 -9.80 98.65
N PHE A 480 47.38 -10.76 99.03
CA PHE A 480 46.83 -11.86 98.21
C PHE A 480 46.14 -11.35 96.94
N LEU A 481 46.27 -12.10 95.84
CA LEU A 481 45.13 -12.52 95.01
C LEU A 481 45.50 -13.79 94.21
N GLU A 482 44.80 -14.89 94.55
CA GLU A 482 44.33 -15.97 93.65
C GLU A 482 43.73 -15.36 92.35
N ASP A 483 43.59 -15.97 91.17
CA ASP A 483 43.55 -17.33 90.65
C ASP A 483 43.72 -17.21 89.10
N PRO A 484 44.02 -18.27 88.35
CA PRO A 484 44.09 -18.28 86.89
C PRO A 484 42.77 -18.73 86.24
N GLY A 485 42.47 -18.31 85.01
CA GLY A 485 41.39 -18.97 84.27
C GLY A 485 40.83 -18.28 83.03
N GLN A 486 41.21 -18.82 81.88
CA GLN A 486 40.33 -19.22 80.77
C GLN A 486 39.64 -18.16 79.87
N THR A 487 40.09 -18.17 78.61
CA THR A 487 39.32 -18.37 77.37
C THR A 487 37.97 -17.66 77.20
N LYS A 488 37.86 -16.82 76.16
CA LYS A 488 37.03 -17.08 74.96
C LYS A 488 37.07 -15.93 73.94
N SER A 489 36.85 -16.37 72.70
CA SER A 489 36.87 -15.76 71.37
C SER A 489 36.01 -14.49 71.17
N PRO A 490 36.24 -13.74 70.07
CA PRO A 490 35.34 -12.68 69.64
C PRO A 490 34.08 -13.28 68.99
N ALA A 491 32.92 -12.80 69.42
CA ALA A 491 31.63 -13.14 68.84
C ALA A 491 31.36 -12.28 67.59
N SER A 492 31.26 -12.97 66.47
CA SER A 492 30.48 -12.58 65.30
C SER A 492 28.99 -12.68 65.63
N ALA A 493 28.22 -11.64 65.32
CA ALA A 493 26.80 -11.73 65.00
C ALA A 493 26.41 -10.47 64.22
N GLY A 494 25.89 -10.70 63.02
CA GLY A 494 25.37 -9.68 62.13
C GLY A 494 23.90 -9.32 62.40
N ASP A 495 23.46 -8.40 61.54
CA ASP A 495 22.13 -7.90 61.24
C ASP A 495 21.43 -7.05 62.30
N HIS A 496 21.02 -5.83 61.91
CA HIS A 496 19.63 -5.44 61.74
C HIS A 496 19.51 -4.10 60.94
N VAL A 497 19.00 -4.21 59.72
CA VAL A 497 17.95 -3.35 59.09
C VAL A 497 18.07 -1.82 59.25
N GLY A 498 18.64 -1.17 58.22
CA GLY A 498 18.54 0.27 57.95
C GLY A 498 17.43 0.61 56.95
N ARG A 499 16.21 0.76 57.47
CA ARG A 499 15.10 1.65 57.10
C ARG A 499 15.17 2.42 55.76
N LEU A 500 14.18 2.13 54.92
CA LEU A 500 13.65 2.92 53.79
C LEU A 500 13.64 4.44 54.01
N GLY A 501 14.22 5.18 53.07
CA GLY A 501 14.00 6.60 52.85
C GLY A 501 13.31 6.82 51.50
N SER A 502 12.00 7.08 51.56
CA SER A 502 11.22 7.66 50.45
C SER A 502 11.49 9.16 50.41
N SER A 503 11.81 9.71 49.23
CA SER A 503 11.33 11.03 48.78
C SER A 503 11.81 11.38 47.37
N ARG A 504 10.82 11.52 46.49
CA ARG A 504 10.74 12.27 45.22
C ARG A 504 11.43 11.73 43.97
#